data_AF-A0A4R9JC61-F1
#
_entry.id   AF-A0A4R9JC61-F1
#
_cell.length_a   1.000
_cell.length_b   1.000
_cell.length_c   1.000
_cell.angle_alpha   90.00
_cell.angle_beta   90.00
_cell.angle_gamma   90.00
#
_symmetry.space_group_name_H-M   'P 1'
#
loop_
_entity.id
_entity.type
_entity.pdbx_description
1 polymer ?
#
loop_
_entity_poly.entity_id
_entity_poly.type
_entity_poly.pdbx_seq_one_letter_code
_entity_poly.pdbx_strand_id
1 'polypeptide(L)'
;MSEKFFSPLTIEIPTIFSGIDFGSVERTNELRIFSDDLNSRILGLCEFLPRELRSDAKNWIRSYAKEGENFIDLFYIPVWSFLFRLGDKYRDIITPRILELSKFAHSISLFLHLWDDHLCDNQLKTDILKLQLRTQAWNSFGEGARKIANLFHIDESKIQEELFEYLVWMDPADDPIDFKEYSSIFTKQISIWTIVPKLWERALVDQDGIVKGSLSTFIQKFSMAWRYMDDLQDIHLDLMSRKKNSVWFLLDSEQKDLWIKCEKISIRKNELDLPSWEILQIDIKNSGAFSRLVDLIHSLLRDCIQICEQNHWEEMKVEIVQCSNLQGLKS
;
A
#
# COMPACT_ATOMS: atom_id res chain seq x y z
N MET A 1 12.97 -29.01 -2.12
CA MET A 1 13.96 -27.94 -1.90
C MET A 1 13.19 -26.64 -1.96
N SER A 2 12.97 -25.97 -0.82
CA SER A 2 12.29 -24.66 -0.84
C SER A 2 13.25 -23.64 -1.43
N GLU A 3 12.90 -23.04 -2.57
CA GLU A 3 13.57 -21.83 -3.05
C GLU A 3 13.58 -20.82 -1.88
N LYS A 4 14.74 -20.24 -1.57
CA LYS A 4 14.84 -19.22 -0.52
C LYS A 4 14.11 -17.98 -1.04
N PHE A 5 12.99 -17.62 -0.39
CA PHE A 5 12.30 -16.37 -0.69
C PHE A 5 13.16 -15.20 -0.20
N PHE A 6 13.43 -14.26 -1.10
CA PHE A 6 13.99 -12.96 -0.77
C PHE A 6 12.83 -11.98 -0.78
N SER A 7 12.58 -11.31 0.35
CA SER A 7 11.51 -10.32 0.41
C SER A 7 11.88 -9.15 -0.53
N PRO A 8 11.04 -8.83 -1.52
CA PRO A 8 11.32 -7.74 -2.46
C PRO A 8 11.36 -6.36 -1.76
N LEU A 9 10.89 -6.29 -0.51
CA LEU A 9 10.87 -5.08 0.33
C LEU A 9 12.20 -4.80 1.05
N THR A 10 13.25 -5.60 0.80
CA THR A 10 14.56 -5.41 1.45
C THR A 10 15.45 -4.54 0.58
N ILE A 11 15.72 -3.31 1.02
CA ILE A 11 16.71 -2.43 0.38
C ILE A 11 18.11 -3.03 0.58
N GLU A 12 18.71 -3.56 -0.48
CA GLU A 12 20.06 -4.14 -0.44
C GLU A 12 21.16 -3.07 -0.62
N ILE A 13 20.85 -1.98 -1.32
CA ILE A 13 21.80 -0.90 -1.63
C ILE A 13 21.32 0.38 -0.97
N PRO A 14 21.98 0.84 0.12
CA PRO A 14 21.67 2.12 0.73
C PRO A 14 21.93 3.25 -0.27
N THR A 15 20.92 4.07 -0.53
CA THR A 15 20.99 5.26 -1.38
C THR A 15 20.90 6.51 -0.52
N ILE A 16 21.17 7.68 -1.10
CA ILE A 16 20.92 8.96 -0.42
C ILE A 16 19.42 9.20 -0.13
N PHE A 17 18.54 8.41 -0.74
CA PHE A 17 17.09 8.46 -0.58
C PHE A 17 16.56 7.39 0.38
N SER A 18 17.31 6.30 0.64
CA SER A 18 16.89 5.19 1.50
C SER A 18 16.68 5.58 2.97
N GLY A 19 17.22 6.74 3.40
CA GLY A 19 16.98 7.30 4.73
C GLY A 19 15.76 8.23 4.80
N ILE A 20 15.13 8.55 3.66
CA ILE A 20 13.93 9.38 3.62
C ILE A 20 12.73 8.48 3.88
N ASP A 21 11.97 8.79 4.92
CA ASP A 21 10.81 7.99 5.33
C ASP A 21 9.77 8.90 6.01
N PHE A 22 8.55 8.43 6.17
CA PHE A 22 7.61 9.03 7.10
C PHE A 22 8.14 9.02 8.53
N GLY A 23 7.68 9.97 9.34
CA GLY A 23 7.93 9.91 10.77
C GLY A 23 7.25 8.69 11.41
N SER A 24 7.83 8.20 12.50
CA SER A 24 7.31 7.02 13.20
C SER A 24 6.07 7.36 14.02
N VAL A 25 4.99 6.63 13.79
CA VAL A 25 3.78 6.69 14.62
C VAL A 25 4.03 5.92 15.91
N GLU A 26 3.66 6.51 17.05
CA GLU A 26 3.83 5.85 18.34
C GLU A 26 2.94 4.59 18.43
N ARG A 27 3.58 3.44 18.60
CA ARG A 27 2.90 2.15 18.64
C ARG A 27 2.55 1.79 20.08
N THR A 28 1.36 2.21 20.51
CA THR A 28 0.84 1.85 21.85
C THR A 28 0.61 0.33 21.96
N ASN A 29 0.47 -0.17 23.19
CA ASN A 29 0.20 -1.60 23.41
C ASN A 29 -1.10 -2.05 22.74
N GLU A 30 -2.12 -1.19 22.72
CA GLU A 30 -3.43 -1.43 22.12
C GLU A 30 -3.31 -1.55 20.60
N LEU A 31 -2.57 -0.65 19.95
CA LEU A 31 -2.31 -0.72 18.51
C LEU A 31 -1.50 -1.96 18.12
N ARG A 32 -0.57 -2.40 18.98
CA ARG A 32 0.16 -3.65 18.75
C ARG A 32 -0.78 -4.87 18.83
N ILE A 33 -1.61 -4.96 19.87
CA ILE A 33 -2.60 -6.03 20.00
C ILE A 33 -3.56 -6.02 18.80
N PHE A 34 -3.97 -4.84 18.34
CA PHE A 34 -4.81 -4.70 17.16
C PHE A 34 -4.11 -5.18 15.88
N SER A 35 -2.83 -4.82 15.67
CA SER A 35 -2.02 -5.32 14.56
C SER A 35 -1.88 -6.85 14.59
N ASP A 36 -1.65 -7.43 15.77
CA ASP A 36 -1.56 -8.88 15.97
C ASP A 36 -2.89 -9.56 15.58
N ASP A 37 -4.03 -8.96 15.96
CA ASP A 37 -5.37 -9.43 15.57
C ASP A 37 -5.54 -9.42 14.03
N LEU A 38 -5.20 -8.31 13.36
CA LEU A 38 -5.25 -8.21 11.90
C LEU A 38 -4.34 -9.25 11.21
N ASN A 39 -3.11 -9.43 11.70
CA ASN A 39 -2.17 -10.40 11.16
C ASN A 39 -2.67 -11.84 11.33
N SER A 40 -3.31 -12.15 12.48
CA SER A 40 -3.88 -13.46 12.74
C SER A 40 -4.95 -13.84 11.72
N ARG A 41 -5.70 -12.86 11.19
CA ARG A 41 -6.73 -13.05 10.15
C ARG A 41 -6.12 -13.41 8.81
N ILE A 42 -5.00 -12.78 8.44
CA ILE A 42 -4.24 -13.14 7.24
C ILE A 42 -3.73 -14.58 7.35
N LEU A 43 -3.11 -14.93 8.49
CA LEU A 43 -2.66 -16.31 8.72
C LEU A 43 -3.81 -17.32 8.79
N GLY A 44 -4.99 -16.87 9.23
CA GLY A 44 -6.23 -17.64 9.24
C GLY A 44 -6.69 -18.09 7.85
N LEU A 45 -6.34 -17.36 6.78
CA LEU A 45 -6.62 -17.79 5.40
C LEU A 45 -6.06 -19.18 5.09
N CYS A 46 -4.92 -19.51 5.69
CA CYS A 46 -4.24 -20.78 5.45
C CYS A 46 -5.07 -21.98 5.94
N GLU A 47 -6.03 -21.78 6.85
CA GLU A 47 -6.89 -22.88 7.32
C GLU A 47 -7.92 -23.33 6.28
N PHE A 48 -8.21 -22.49 5.28
CA PHE A 48 -9.09 -22.85 4.15
C PHE A 48 -8.36 -23.64 3.05
N LEU A 49 -7.03 -23.80 3.16
CA LEU A 49 -6.26 -24.58 2.20
C LEU A 49 -6.28 -26.08 2.52
N PRO A 50 -5.99 -26.94 1.52
CA PRO A 50 -5.66 -28.35 1.75
C PRO A 50 -4.60 -28.48 2.85
N ARG A 51 -4.73 -29.52 3.68
CA ARG A 51 -3.91 -29.70 4.90
C ARG A 51 -2.41 -29.65 4.59
N GLU A 52 -2.04 -30.23 3.46
CA GLU A 52 -0.68 -30.36 2.94
C GLU A 52 -0.06 -28.99 2.61
N LEU A 53 -0.87 -27.98 2.30
CA LEU A 53 -0.42 -26.64 1.88
C LEU A 53 -0.38 -25.62 3.03
N ARG A 54 -1.02 -25.90 4.17
CA ARG A 54 -1.23 -24.89 5.22
C ARG A 54 0.05 -24.37 5.86
N SER A 55 0.97 -25.29 6.19
CA SER A 55 2.23 -24.93 6.84
C SER A 55 3.09 -24.09 5.90
N ASP A 56 3.16 -24.51 4.64
CA ASP A 56 3.93 -23.80 3.61
C ASP A 56 3.34 -22.42 3.33
N ALA A 57 2.01 -22.30 3.25
CA ALA A 57 1.34 -21.01 3.10
C ALA A 57 1.67 -20.04 4.25
N LYS A 58 1.60 -20.51 5.50
CA LYS A 58 1.94 -19.69 6.68
C LYS A 58 3.40 -19.26 6.67
N ASN A 59 4.30 -20.16 6.29
CA ASN A 59 5.73 -19.84 6.20
C ASN A 59 6.00 -18.81 5.10
N TRP A 60 5.30 -18.91 3.97
CA TRP A 60 5.37 -17.92 2.89
C TRP A 60 4.85 -16.55 3.32
N ILE A 61 3.69 -16.47 3.98
CA ILE A 61 3.18 -15.17 4.47
C ILE A 61 4.16 -14.55 5.47
N ARG A 62 4.71 -15.36 6.39
CA ARG A 62 5.70 -14.88 7.37
C ARG A 62 7.01 -14.42 6.73
N SER A 63 7.43 -15.02 5.62
CA SER A 63 8.70 -14.65 4.98
C SER A 63 8.67 -13.28 4.28
N TYR A 64 7.50 -12.66 4.12
CA TYR A 64 7.38 -11.27 3.65
C TYR A 64 7.88 -10.26 4.69
N ALA A 65 7.62 -10.53 5.97
CA ALA A 65 8.04 -9.68 7.08
C ALA A 65 9.45 -10.04 7.55
N LYS A 66 10.12 -9.11 8.22
CA LYS A 66 11.39 -9.39 8.89
C LYS A 66 11.18 -10.35 10.06
N GLU A 67 12.25 -10.99 10.51
CA GLU A 67 12.19 -11.90 11.65
C GLU A 67 11.65 -11.18 12.90
N GLY A 68 10.55 -11.69 13.44
CA GLY A 68 9.87 -11.11 14.61
C GLY A 68 8.80 -10.05 14.28
N GLU A 69 8.60 -9.70 13.01
CA GLU A 69 7.56 -8.78 12.55
C GLU A 69 6.35 -9.54 11.97
N ASN A 70 5.19 -8.89 11.98
CA ASN A 70 3.96 -9.38 11.37
C ASN A 70 3.83 -8.90 9.93
N PHE A 71 3.04 -9.59 9.11
CA PHE A 71 2.75 -9.15 7.74
C PHE A 71 2.10 -7.76 7.70
N ILE A 72 1.24 -7.46 8.67
CA ILE A 72 0.60 -6.13 8.80
C ILE A 72 1.62 -5.01 9.07
N ASP A 73 2.80 -5.34 9.59
CA ASP A 73 3.84 -4.35 9.88
C ASP A 73 4.51 -3.80 8.62
N LEU A 74 4.27 -4.43 7.45
CA LEU A 74 4.67 -3.93 6.14
C LEU A 74 3.88 -2.69 5.70
N PHE A 75 2.78 -2.37 6.39
CA PHE A 75 1.91 -1.24 6.06
C PHE A 75 1.97 -0.18 7.15
N TYR A 76 2.09 1.09 6.74
CA TYR A 76 2.03 2.20 7.68
C TYR A 76 0.71 2.23 8.46
N ILE A 77 0.80 2.59 9.74
CA ILE A 77 -0.30 2.54 10.71
C ILE A 77 -1.61 3.15 10.17
N PRO A 78 -1.63 4.35 9.55
CA PRO A 78 -2.87 4.98 9.09
C PRO A 78 -3.67 4.17 8.06
N VAL A 79 -3.04 3.23 7.36
CA VAL A 79 -3.69 2.38 6.36
C VAL A 79 -4.64 1.36 7.01
N TRP A 80 -4.43 1.00 8.28
CA TRP A 80 -5.24 -0.01 8.98
C TRP A 80 -5.77 0.43 10.34
N SER A 81 -5.16 1.43 11.00
CA SER A 81 -5.58 1.92 12.32
C SER A 81 -6.95 2.58 12.29
N PHE A 82 -7.43 3.06 11.15
CA PHE A 82 -8.77 3.65 11.04
C PHE A 82 -9.87 2.70 11.56
N LEU A 83 -9.69 1.38 11.39
CA LEU A 83 -10.64 0.39 11.91
C LEU A 83 -10.70 0.42 13.44
N PHE A 84 -9.56 0.60 14.10
CA PHE A 84 -9.45 0.73 15.54
C PHE A 84 -10.04 2.07 16.01
N ARG A 85 -9.57 3.17 15.43
CA ARG A 85 -9.93 4.54 15.81
C ARG A 85 -11.40 4.86 15.58
N LEU A 86 -11.90 4.53 14.39
CA LEU A 86 -13.26 4.86 13.99
C LEU A 86 -14.25 3.78 14.41
N GLY A 87 -13.81 2.53 14.61
CA GLY A 87 -14.66 1.46 15.13
C GLY A 87 -15.18 1.77 16.54
N ASP A 88 -14.34 2.30 17.43
CA ASP A 88 -14.78 2.74 18.76
C ASP A 88 -15.64 4.01 18.69
N LYS A 89 -15.21 5.01 17.90
CA LYS A 89 -15.92 6.28 17.73
C LYS A 89 -17.36 6.09 17.25
N TYR A 90 -17.57 5.19 16.27
CA TYR A 90 -18.86 4.97 15.63
C TYR A 90 -19.50 3.64 16.05
N ARG A 91 -19.23 3.15 17.26
CA ARG A 91 -19.70 1.85 17.76
C ARG A 91 -21.20 1.62 17.70
N ASP A 92 -22.00 2.69 17.71
CA ASP A 92 -23.47 2.62 17.63
C ASP A 92 -23.94 2.18 16.23
N ILE A 93 -23.13 2.43 15.20
CA ILE A 93 -23.39 2.07 13.80
C ILE A 93 -22.52 0.87 13.40
N ILE A 94 -21.23 0.95 13.73
CA ILE A 94 -20.23 -0.09 13.50
C ILE A 94 -20.31 -1.09 14.66
N THR A 95 -21.34 -1.93 14.61
CA THR A 95 -21.52 -3.00 15.62
C THR A 95 -20.29 -3.92 15.69
N PRO A 96 -20.07 -4.64 16.81
CA PRO A 96 -18.96 -5.58 16.93
C PRO A 96 -18.89 -6.59 15.77
N ARG A 97 -20.04 -7.05 15.27
CA ARG A 97 -20.11 -7.96 14.12
C ARG A 97 -19.59 -7.32 12.84
N ILE A 98 -19.94 -6.06 12.58
CA ILE A 98 -19.47 -5.32 11.41
C ILE A 98 -17.96 -5.10 11.53
N LEU A 99 -17.50 -4.63 12.70
CA LEU A 99 -16.08 -4.39 12.94
C LEU A 99 -15.24 -5.65 12.69
N GLU A 100 -15.68 -6.81 13.18
CA GLU A 100 -15.00 -8.08 12.97
C GLU A 100 -14.91 -8.50 11.50
N LEU A 101 -15.99 -8.30 10.74
CA LEU A 101 -15.98 -8.54 9.29
C LEU A 101 -15.07 -7.53 8.56
N SER A 102 -15.07 -6.26 8.99
CA SER A 102 -14.26 -5.21 8.40
C SER A 102 -12.77 -5.40 8.66
N LYS A 103 -12.38 -5.80 9.88
CA LYS A 103 -11.01 -6.23 10.18
C LYS A 103 -10.57 -7.35 9.26
N PHE A 104 -11.38 -8.41 9.14
CA PHE A 104 -11.05 -9.53 8.27
C PHE A 104 -10.91 -9.09 6.82
N ALA A 105 -11.93 -8.46 6.24
CA ALA A 105 -11.91 -8.02 4.85
C ALA A 105 -10.75 -7.06 4.57
N HIS A 106 -10.50 -6.08 5.44
CA HIS A 106 -9.41 -5.13 5.23
C HIS A 106 -8.04 -5.77 5.35
N SER A 107 -7.80 -6.65 6.32
CA SER A 107 -6.53 -7.39 6.39
C SER A 107 -6.27 -8.21 5.14
N ILE A 108 -7.32 -8.82 4.56
CA ILE A 108 -7.17 -9.58 3.32
C ILE A 108 -6.96 -8.65 2.11
N SER A 109 -7.53 -7.44 2.10
CA SER A 109 -7.29 -6.47 1.02
C SER A 109 -5.83 -6.01 0.97
N LEU A 110 -5.20 -5.80 2.13
CA LEU A 110 -3.78 -5.49 2.25
C LEU A 110 -2.90 -6.63 1.72
N PHE A 111 -3.22 -7.87 2.11
CA PHE A 111 -2.57 -9.06 1.59
C PHE A 111 -2.74 -9.18 0.07
N LEU A 112 -3.96 -9.03 -0.45
CA LEU A 112 -4.25 -9.18 -1.87
C LEU A 112 -3.51 -8.15 -2.73
N HIS A 113 -3.44 -6.90 -2.31
CA HIS A 113 -2.70 -5.87 -3.06
C HIS A 113 -1.23 -6.25 -3.22
N LEU A 114 -0.54 -6.53 -2.12
CA LEU A 114 0.88 -6.89 -2.16
C LEU A 114 1.11 -8.20 -2.93
N TRP A 115 0.19 -9.15 -2.79
CA TRP A 115 0.28 -10.44 -3.48
C TRP A 115 0.05 -10.32 -4.99
N ASP A 116 -0.95 -9.55 -5.41
CA ASP A 116 -1.26 -9.31 -6.82
C ASP A 116 -0.18 -8.46 -7.48
N ASP A 117 0.32 -7.44 -6.80
CA ASP A 117 1.41 -6.58 -7.29
C ASP A 117 2.67 -7.39 -7.60
N HIS A 118 3.13 -8.21 -6.64
CA HIS A 118 4.30 -9.07 -6.86
C HIS A 118 4.07 -10.16 -7.92
N LEU A 119 2.82 -10.63 -8.11
CA LEU A 119 2.51 -11.56 -9.20
C LEU A 119 2.61 -10.86 -10.57
N CYS A 120 2.05 -9.66 -10.69
CA CYS A 120 2.07 -8.86 -11.91
C CYS A 120 3.50 -8.42 -12.27
N ASP A 121 4.30 -8.01 -11.29
CA ASP A 121 5.71 -7.62 -11.48
C ASP A 121 6.65 -8.83 -11.65
N ASN A 122 6.13 -10.05 -11.72
CA ASN A 122 6.88 -11.32 -11.82
C ASN A 122 7.88 -11.56 -10.66
N GLN A 123 7.74 -10.83 -9.56
CA GLN A 123 8.55 -11.00 -8.34
C GLN A 123 8.12 -12.26 -7.57
N LEU A 124 6.87 -12.71 -7.78
CA LEU A 124 6.34 -13.94 -7.22
C LEU A 124 6.11 -14.99 -8.31
N LYS A 125 7.00 -15.99 -8.40
CA LYS A 125 6.82 -17.12 -9.33
C LYS A 125 5.55 -17.90 -9.00
N THR A 126 4.64 -18.00 -9.96
CA THR A 126 3.36 -18.71 -9.77
C THR A 126 3.56 -20.22 -9.61
N ASP A 127 2.94 -20.80 -8.58
CA ASP A 127 2.83 -22.24 -8.35
C ASP A 127 1.45 -22.61 -7.77
N ILE A 128 1.20 -23.91 -7.52
CA ILE A 128 -0.08 -24.40 -6.99
C ILE A 128 -0.41 -23.74 -5.65
N LEU A 129 0.56 -23.60 -4.76
CA LEU A 129 0.35 -23.01 -3.43
C LEU A 129 -0.10 -21.55 -3.57
N LYS A 130 0.59 -20.77 -4.38
CA LYS A 130 0.32 -19.34 -4.54
C LYS A 130 -1.00 -19.07 -5.25
N LEU A 131 -1.35 -19.89 -6.24
CA LEU A 131 -2.66 -19.82 -6.90
C LEU A 131 -3.80 -20.15 -5.93
N GLN A 132 -3.65 -21.20 -5.11
CA GLN A 132 -4.66 -21.57 -4.12
C GLN A 132 -4.81 -20.49 -3.04
N LEU A 133 -3.70 -19.98 -2.50
CA LEU A 133 -3.73 -18.93 -1.49
C LEU A 133 -4.39 -17.65 -2.03
N ARG A 134 -4.00 -17.20 -3.24
CA ARG A 134 -4.63 -16.06 -3.92
C ARG A 134 -6.13 -16.27 -4.10
N THR A 135 -6.54 -17.44 -4.59
CA THR A 135 -7.96 -17.77 -4.81
C THR A 135 -8.75 -17.72 -3.51
N GLN A 136 -8.21 -18.31 -2.42
CA GLN A 136 -8.88 -18.27 -1.13
C GLN A 136 -8.95 -16.86 -0.54
N ALA A 137 -7.91 -16.04 -0.72
CA ALA A 137 -7.91 -14.65 -0.30
C ALA A 137 -8.99 -13.85 -1.04
N TRP A 138 -9.10 -13.98 -2.36
CA TRP A 138 -10.15 -13.35 -3.17
C TRP A 138 -11.56 -13.76 -2.75
N ASN A 139 -11.79 -15.06 -2.56
CA ASN A 139 -13.09 -15.57 -2.10
C ASN A 139 -13.44 -15.01 -0.71
N SER A 140 -12.50 -15.07 0.21
CA SER A 140 -12.66 -14.61 1.60
C SER A 140 -12.92 -13.11 1.67
N PHE A 141 -12.17 -12.31 0.90
CA PHE A 141 -12.35 -10.87 0.82
C PHE A 141 -13.71 -10.51 0.23
N GLY A 142 -14.05 -11.08 -0.93
CA GLY A 142 -15.33 -10.81 -1.61
C GLY A 142 -16.54 -11.21 -0.75
N GLU A 143 -16.48 -12.35 -0.07
CA GLU A 143 -17.52 -12.78 0.87
C GLU A 143 -17.63 -11.84 2.08
N GLY A 144 -16.50 -11.43 2.67
CA GLY A 144 -16.46 -10.47 3.77
C GLY A 144 -17.07 -9.13 3.38
N ALA A 145 -16.66 -8.58 2.24
CA ALA A 145 -17.17 -7.31 1.71
C ALA A 145 -18.68 -7.36 1.43
N ARG A 146 -19.19 -8.44 0.80
CA ARG A 146 -20.64 -8.63 0.58
C ARG A 146 -21.42 -8.76 1.88
N LYS A 147 -20.89 -9.48 2.88
CA LYS A 147 -21.51 -9.58 4.21
C LYS A 147 -21.62 -8.21 4.89
N ILE A 148 -20.59 -7.37 4.80
CA ILE A 148 -20.64 -5.99 5.31
C ILE A 148 -21.69 -5.17 4.54
N ALA A 149 -21.68 -5.25 3.20
CA ALA A 149 -22.66 -4.56 2.36
C ALA A 149 -24.10 -4.92 2.75
N ASN A 150 -24.41 -6.20 2.93
CA ASN A 150 -25.72 -6.67 3.36
C ASN A 150 -26.14 -6.13 4.74
N LEU A 151 -25.22 -6.07 5.70
CA LEU A 151 -25.49 -5.51 7.03
C LEU A 151 -25.82 -4.02 6.97
N PHE A 152 -25.32 -3.32 5.95
CA PHE A 152 -25.64 -1.91 5.67
C PHE A 152 -26.70 -1.70 4.60
N HIS A 153 -27.36 -2.77 4.12
CA HIS A 153 -28.34 -2.70 3.03
C HIS A 153 -27.80 -2.05 1.74
N ILE A 154 -26.51 -2.22 1.46
CA ILE A 154 -25.84 -1.77 0.25
C ILE A 154 -25.92 -2.88 -0.81
N ASP A 155 -26.23 -2.50 -2.04
CA ASP A 155 -26.26 -3.41 -3.19
C ASP A 155 -24.90 -4.10 -3.41
N GLU A 156 -24.89 -5.44 -3.34
CA GLU A 156 -23.70 -6.27 -3.54
C GLU A 156 -23.10 -6.14 -4.94
N SER A 157 -23.90 -5.79 -5.96
CA SER A 157 -23.43 -5.63 -7.34
C SER A 157 -22.32 -4.59 -7.45
N LYS A 158 -22.42 -3.52 -6.66
CA LYS A 158 -21.41 -2.45 -6.58
C LYS A 158 -20.07 -2.95 -6.05
N ILE A 159 -20.09 -3.94 -5.16
CA ILE A 159 -18.85 -4.57 -4.68
C ILE A 159 -18.22 -5.38 -5.79
N GLN A 160 -19.01 -6.17 -6.53
CA GLN A 160 -18.50 -6.96 -7.63
C GLN A 160 -17.89 -6.09 -8.73
N GLU A 161 -18.50 -4.95 -9.05
CA GLU A 161 -17.96 -3.95 -9.98
C GLU A 161 -16.61 -3.39 -9.49
N GLU A 162 -16.50 -2.98 -8.22
CA GLU A 162 -15.26 -2.45 -7.66
C GLU A 162 -14.12 -3.51 -7.64
N LEU A 163 -14.44 -4.77 -7.34
CA LEU A 163 -13.47 -5.87 -7.38
C LEU A 163 -12.99 -6.16 -8.81
N PHE A 164 -13.90 -6.13 -9.78
CA PHE A 164 -13.57 -6.34 -11.19
C PHE A 164 -12.68 -5.20 -11.70
N GLU A 165 -13.05 -3.96 -11.42
CA GLU A 165 -12.25 -2.79 -11.79
C GLU A 165 -10.84 -2.88 -11.22
N TYR A 166 -10.68 -3.21 -9.93
CA TYR A 166 -9.35 -3.40 -9.35
C TYR A 166 -8.50 -4.41 -10.17
N LEU A 167 -9.08 -5.57 -10.50
CA LEU A 167 -8.35 -6.62 -11.22
C LEU A 167 -7.92 -6.18 -12.62
N VAL A 168 -8.74 -5.39 -13.32
CA VAL A 168 -8.41 -4.81 -14.62
C VAL A 168 -7.20 -3.87 -14.52
N TRP A 169 -7.06 -3.15 -13.40
CA TRP A 169 -6.01 -2.15 -13.22
C TRP A 169 -4.70 -2.69 -12.63
N MET A 170 -4.66 -3.95 -12.18
CA MET A 170 -3.41 -4.55 -11.68
C MET A 170 -2.38 -4.80 -12.78
N ASP A 171 -2.82 -4.99 -14.02
CA ASP A 171 -1.95 -5.18 -15.19
C ASP A 171 -2.45 -4.28 -16.34
N PRO A 172 -2.18 -2.96 -16.29
CA PRO A 172 -2.64 -2.02 -17.31
C PRO A 172 -2.02 -2.36 -18.66
N ALA A 173 -2.83 -2.29 -19.73
CA ALA A 173 -2.39 -2.67 -21.07
C ALA A 173 -1.28 -1.78 -21.65
N ASP A 174 -1.23 -0.51 -21.22
CA ASP A 174 -0.30 0.50 -21.70
C ASP A 174 0.49 1.12 -20.54
N ASP A 175 1.76 1.42 -20.79
CA ASP A 175 2.59 2.22 -19.88
C ASP A 175 2.03 3.64 -19.74
N PRO A 176 2.07 4.25 -18.55
CA PRO A 176 1.68 5.65 -18.39
C PRO A 176 2.56 6.57 -19.24
N ILE A 177 1.92 7.52 -19.94
CA ILE A 177 2.62 8.48 -20.81
C ILE A 177 3.17 9.67 -20.02
N ASP A 178 2.56 9.99 -18.88
CA ASP A 178 2.93 11.11 -18.04
C ASP A 178 2.66 10.85 -16.54
N PHE A 179 3.06 11.81 -15.71
CA PHE A 179 2.90 11.75 -14.26
C PHE A 179 1.44 11.64 -13.81
N LYS A 180 0.51 12.27 -14.53
CA LYS A 180 -0.91 12.28 -14.17
C LYS A 180 -1.53 10.92 -14.44
N GLU A 181 -1.22 10.32 -15.57
CA GLU A 181 -1.64 8.96 -15.90
C GLU A 181 -1.04 7.95 -14.94
N TYR A 182 0.26 8.05 -14.64
CA TYR A 182 0.93 7.23 -13.61
C TYR A 182 0.18 7.27 -12.28
N SER A 183 -0.14 8.49 -11.80
CA SER A 183 -0.87 8.69 -10.54
C SER A 183 -2.29 8.11 -10.58
N SER A 184 -2.95 8.23 -11.74
CA SER A 184 -4.29 7.70 -11.97
C SER A 184 -4.31 6.16 -11.95
N ILE A 185 -3.34 5.52 -12.62
CA ILE A 185 -3.18 4.06 -12.62
C ILE A 185 -2.94 3.57 -11.19
N PHE A 186 -2.00 4.17 -10.46
CA PHE A 186 -1.70 3.74 -9.10
C PHE A 186 -2.91 3.89 -8.15
N THR A 187 -3.68 4.97 -8.28
CA THR A 187 -4.96 5.13 -7.57
C THR A 187 -5.90 3.94 -7.79
N LYS A 188 -5.93 3.37 -9.01
CA LYS A 188 -6.76 2.21 -9.32
C LYS A 188 -6.17 0.91 -8.77
N GLN A 189 -4.85 0.76 -8.81
CA GLN A 189 -4.14 -0.38 -8.23
C GLN A 189 -4.29 -0.48 -6.71
N ILE A 190 -4.46 0.63 -5.98
CA ILE A 190 -4.74 0.59 -4.52
C ILE A 190 -6.23 0.58 -4.16
N SER A 191 -7.12 0.57 -5.15
CA SER A 191 -8.56 0.75 -4.92
C SER A 191 -9.18 -0.33 -4.02
N ILE A 192 -8.59 -1.53 -3.96
CA ILE A 192 -9.04 -2.62 -3.08
C ILE A 192 -9.00 -2.23 -1.59
N TRP A 193 -8.04 -1.39 -1.17
CA TRP A 193 -7.95 -0.90 0.20
C TRP A 193 -9.08 0.05 0.57
N THR A 194 -9.74 0.64 -0.44
CA THR A 194 -10.81 1.61 -0.23
C THR A 194 -12.20 0.98 -0.13
N ILE A 195 -12.35 -0.32 -0.39
CA ILE A 195 -13.66 -0.99 -0.40
C ILE A 195 -14.31 -0.98 0.99
N VAL A 196 -13.57 -1.40 2.03
CA VAL A 196 -14.08 -1.37 3.42
C VAL A 196 -14.36 0.07 3.88
N PRO A 197 -13.46 1.06 3.68
CA PRO A 197 -13.75 2.47 3.87
C PRO A 197 -15.05 2.96 3.23
N LYS A 198 -15.27 2.69 1.94
CA LYS A 198 -16.49 3.11 1.22
C LYS A 198 -17.76 2.48 1.79
N LEU A 199 -17.67 1.24 2.24
CA LEU A 199 -18.79 0.55 2.90
C LEU A 199 -19.15 1.25 4.22
N TRP A 200 -18.16 1.61 5.03
CA TRP A 200 -18.37 2.37 6.27
C TRP A 200 -18.96 3.75 5.98
N GLU A 201 -18.39 4.49 5.03
CA GLU A 201 -18.89 5.83 4.66
C GLU A 201 -20.35 5.83 4.26
N ARG A 202 -20.75 4.88 3.40
CA ARG A 202 -22.15 4.77 2.95
C ARG A 202 -23.10 4.55 4.12
N ALA A 203 -22.65 3.86 5.18
CA ALA A 203 -23.45 3.66 6.38
C ALA A 203 -23.47 4.88 7.31
N LEU A 204 -22.34 5.59 7.42
CA LEU A 204 -22.16 6.69 8.38
C LEU A 204 -22.70 8.04 7.87
N VAL A 205 -22.71 8.28 6.56
CA VAL A 205 -23.21 9.53 5.95
C VAL A 205 -24.65 9.83 6.35
N ASP A 206 -25.49 8.80 6.46
CA ASP A 206 -26.90 8.96 6.75
C ASP A 206 -27.21 9.25 8.23
N GLN A 207 -26.24 9.08 9.13
CA GLN A 207 -26.49 9.09 10.58
C GLN A 207 -25.64 10.12 11.35
N ASP A 208 -24.37 10.32 10.97
CA ASP A 208 -23.43 11.15 11.74
C ASP A 208 -22.89 12.37 10.98
N GLY A 209 -23.44 12.64 9.79
CA GLY A 209 -23.04 13.82 9.01
C GLY A 209 -21.58 13.80 8.55
N ILE A 210 -20.96 12.62 8.48
CA ILE A 210 -19.62 12.44 7.89
C ILE A 210 -19.63 12.96 6.45
N VAL A 211 -18.57 13.67 6.07
CA VAL A 211 -18.40 14.13 4.69
C VAL A 211 -18.28 12.90 3.79
N LYS A 212 -19.24 12.74 2.88
CA LYS A 212 -19.28 11.60 1.95
C LYS A 212 -17.95 11.44 1.21
N GLY A 213 -17.37 10.25 1.28
CA GLY A 213 -16.11 9.92 0.60
C GLY A 213 -14.84 10.32 1.35
N SER A 214 -14.94 10.81 2.59
CA SER A 214 -13.79 11.27 3.37
C SER A 214 -12.77 10.17 3.72
N LEU A 215 -13.20 9.02 4.23
CA LEU A 215 -12.34 7.91 4.65
C LEU A 215 -11.67 7.20 3.47
N SER A 216 -12.40 6.95 2.39
CA SER A 216 -11.85 6.35 1.17
C SER A 216 -10.87 7.30 0.48
N THR A 217 -11.17 8.60 0.46
CA THR A 217 -10.24 9.64 -0.02
C THR A 217 -9.02 9.76 0.89
N PHE A 218 -9.18 9.64 2.21
CA PHE A 218 -8.07 9.62 3.17
C PHE A 218 -7.11 8.47 2.87
N ILE A 219 -7.63 7.24 2.77
CA ILE A 219 -6.81 6.05 2.47
C ILE A 219 -6.12 6.23 1.11
N GLN A 220 -6.86 6.65 0.08
CA GLN A 220 -6.27 6.89 -1.24
C GLN A 220 -5.14 7.91 -1.19
N LYS A 221 -5.34 9.08 -0.57
CA LYS A 221 -4.32 10.14 -0.50
C LYS A 221 -3.09 9.70 0.30
N PHE A 222 -3.30 9.01 1.41
CA PHE A 222 -2.19 8.48 2.20
C PHE A 222 -1.39 7.44 1.40
N SER A 223 -2.07 6.51 0.71
CA SER A 223 -1.41 5.52 -0.16
C SER A 223 -0.66 6.16 -1.31
N MET A 224 -1.18 7.23 -1.94
CA MET A 224 -0.47 8.00 -2.95
C MET A 224 0.81 8.63 -2.37
N ALA A 225 0.74 9.20 -1.17
CA ALA A 225 1.91 9.78 -0.50
C ALA A 225 2.96 8.71 -0.22
N TRP A 226 2.52 7.53 0.25
CA TRP A 226 3.40 6.38 0.44
C TRP A 226 4.04 5.97 -0.89
N ARG A 227 3.29 5.80 -1.98
CA ARG A 227 3.87 5.41 -3.27
C ARG A 227 4.95 6.35 -3.77
N TYR A 228 4.77 7.65 -3.59
CA TYR A 228 5.79 8.62 -3.97
C TYR A 228 7.04 8.54 -3.10
N MET A 229 6.90 8.16 -1.83
CA MET A 229 8.04 7.88 -0.95
C MET A 229 8.75 6.60 -1.38
N ASP A 230 7.99 5.54 -1.65
CA ASP A 230 8.46 4.24 -2.12
C ASP A 230 9.26 4.38 -3.43
N ASP A 231 8.70 5.08 -4.42
CA ASP A 231 9.38 5.39 -5.68
C ASP A 231 10.70 6.17 -5.50
N LEU A 232 10.84 6.99 -4.45
CA LEU A 232 12.08 7.68 -4.11
C LEU A 232 13.12 6.74 -3.50
N GLN A 233 12.68 5.82 -2.64
CA GLN A 233 13.55 4.83 -2.00
C GLN A 233 14.05 3.79 -3.02
N ASP A 234 13.20 3.45 -4.01
CA ASP A 234 13.39 2.33 -4.94
C ASP A 234 13.83 2.74 -6.35
N ILE A 235 14.29 3.98 -6.54
CA ILE A 235 14.82 4.48 -7.82
C ILE A 235 15.78 3.49 -8.48
N HIS A 236 16.68 2.89 -7.70
CA HIS A 236 17.67 1.94 -8.20
C HIS A 236 17.05 0.61 -8.66
N LEU A 237 16.03 0.10 -7.96
CA LEU A 237 15.33 -1.13 -8.33
C LEU A 237 14.48 -0.91 -9.59
N ASP A 238 13.79 0.23 -9.66
CA ASP A 238 12.99 0.61 -10.82
C ASP A 238 13.87 0.82 -12.05
N LEU A 239 15.02 1.47 -11.89
CA LEU A 239 16.03 1.63 -12.95
C LEU A 239 16.53 0.28 -13.45
N MET A 240 16.84 -0.67 -12.56
CA MET A 240 17.29 -2.02 -12.96
C MET A 240 16.19 -2.83 -13.66
N SER A 241 14.92 -2.55 -13.35
CA SER A 241 13.74 -3.21 -13.92
C SER A 241 13.19 -2.49 -15.15
N ARG A 242 13.79 -1.37 -15.58
CA ARG A 242 13.27 -0.46 -16.63
C ARG A 242 11.87 0.07 -16.34
N LYS A 243 11.49 0.13 -15.05
CA LYS A 243 10.20 0.66 -14.61
C LYS A 243 10.29 2.17 -14.51
N LYS A 244 9.29 2.84 -15.07
CA LYS A 244 9.14 4.30 -15.01
C LYS A 244 8.28 4.64 -13.80
N ASN A 245 8.87 5.28 -12.80
CA ASN A 245 8.19 5.64 -11.56
C ASN A 245 7.88 7.15 -11.48
N SER A 246 7.31 7.62 -10.36
CA SER A 246 6.98 9.05 -10.18
C SER A 246 8.19 9.97 -10.38
N VAL A 247 9.38 9.58 -9.92
CA VAL A 247 10.62 10.34 -10.09
C VAL A 247 10.90 10.52 -11.58
N TRP A 248 10.89 9.43 -12.35
CA TRP A 248 11.13 9.47 -13.79
C TRP A 248 10.22 10.45 -14.54
N PHE A 249 8.92 10.43 -14.23
CA PHE A 249 7.96 11.31 -14.91
C PHE A 249 8.18 12.79 -14.59
N LEU A 250 8.76 13.10 -13.42
CA LEU A 250 9.05 14.46 -12.98
C LEU A 250 10.41 15.00 -13.47
N LEU A 251 11.29 14.15 -14.01
CA LEU A 251 12.57 14.59 -14.57
C LEU A 251 12.41 15.39 -15.88
N ASP A 252 13.30 16.37 -16.07
CA ASP A 252 13.45 17.08 -17.33
C ASP A 252 14.21 16.25 -18.39
N SER A 253 14.35 16.75 -19.61
CA SER A 253 14.98 15.99 -20.71
C SER A 253 16.44 15.61 -20.43
N GLU A 254 17.22 16.47 -19.78
CA GLU A 254 18.64 16.23 -19.53
C GLU A 254 18.83 15.16 -18.45
N GLN A 255 18.07 15.27 -17.36
CA GLN A 255 17.97 14.24 -16.33
C GLN A 255 17.48 12.91 -16.90
N LYS A 256 16.53 12.98 -17.85
CA LYS A 256 16.00 11.80 -18.50
C LYS A 256 17.08 11.04 -19.28
N ASP A 257 17.93 11.78 -19.99
CA ASP A 257 19.06 11.19 -20.70
C ASP A 257 20.09 10.57 -19.75
N LEU A 258 20.34 11.18 -18.58
CA LEU A 258 21.23 10.62 -17.55
C LEU A 258 20.70 9.29 -16.99
N TRP A 259 19.41 9.20 -16.67
CA TRP A 259 18.79 7.95 -16.25
C TRP A 259 18.96 6.86 -17.29
N ILE A 260 18.60 7.15 -18.56
CA ILE A 260 18.68 6.17 -19.66
C ILE A 260 20.12 5.71 -19.88
N LYS A 261 21.11 6.61 -19.72
CA LYS A 261 22.52 6.25 -19.79
C LYS A 261 22.92 5.32 -18.64
N CYS A 262 22.55 5.65 -17.41
CA CYS A 262 22.81 4.82 -16.23
C CYS A 262 22.17 3.44 -16.39
N GLU A 263 20.87 3.38 -16.71
CA GLU A 263 20.11 2.15 -17.00
C GLU A 263 20.82 1.27 -18.03
N LYS A 264 21.20 1.83 -19.19
CA LYS A 264 21.86 1.07 -20.26
C LYS A 264 23.20 0.47 -19.82
N ILE A 265 23.98 1.18 -19.01
CA ILE A 265 25.27 0.68 -18.52
C ILE A 265 25.02 -0.42 -17.49
N SER A 266 24.14 -0.19 -16.52
CA SER A 266 23.84 -1.14 -15.45
C SER A 266 23.27 -2.46 -15.99
N ILE A 267 22.30 -2.39 -16.93
CA ILE A 267 21.72 -3.59 -17.53
C ILE A 267 22.74 -4.40 -18.33
N ARG A 268 23.68 -3.74 -19.03
CA ARG A 268 24.76 -4.44 -19.74
C ARG A 268 25.69 -5.19 -18.80
N LYS A 269 25.89 -4.67 -17.59
CA LYS A 269 26.71 -5.32 -16.56
C LYS A 269 25.93 -6.35 -15.74
N ASN A 270 24.60 -6.33 -15.81
CA ASN A 270 23.71 -7.08 -14.93
C ASN A 270 23.94 -6.74 -13.44
N GLU A 271 24.33 -5.50 -13.16
CA GLU A 271 24.55 -4.92 -11.84
C GLU A 271 24.48 -3.40 -11.93
N LEU A 272 24.22 -2.72 -10.81
CA LEU A 272 24.14 -1.26 -10.77
C LEU A 272 25.52 -0.62 -11.05
N ASP A 273 25.60 0.22 -12.08
CA ASP A 273 26.82 0.98 -12.37
C ASP A 273 26.99 2.13 -11.38
N LEU A 274 27.71 1.86 -10.29
CA LEU A 274 27.90 2.82 -9.19
C LEU A 274 28.34 4.22 -9.62
N PRO A 275 29.31 4.42 -10.56
CA PRO A 275 29.71 5.76 -10.97
C PRO A 275 28.60 6.55 -11.66
N SER A 276 27.87 5.93 -12.61
CA SER A 276 26.74 6.62 -13.27
C SER A 276 25.58 6.83 -12.30
N TRP A 277 25.38 5.89 -11.37
CA TRP A 277 24.36 5.94 -10.34
C TRP A 277 24.60 7.08 -9.34
N GLU A 278 25.83 7.28 -8.86
CA GLU A 278 26.20 8.41 -7.99
C GLU A 278 25.90 9.76 -8.65
N ILE A 279 26.25 9.91 -9.93
CA ILE A 279 25.95 11.12 -10.71
C ILE A 279 24.44 11.35 -10.79
N LEU A 280 23.68 10.31 -11.14
CA LEU A 280 22.23 10.38 -11.28
C LEU A 280 21.55 10.75 -9.95
N GLN A 281 21.97 10.16 -8.83
CA GLN A 281 21.41 10.47 -7.51
C GLN A 281 21.62 11.93 -7.12
N ILE A 282 22.84 12.46 -7.32
CA ILE A 282 23.16 13.86 -7.02
C ILE A 282 22.32 14.78 -7.89
N ASP A 283 22.18 14.45 -9.17
CA ASP A 283 21.40 15.24 -10.12
C ASP A 283 19.91 15.23 -9.77
N ILE A 284 19.32 14.06 -9.46
CA ILE A 284 17.94 13.94 -8.97
C ILE A 284 17.74 14.76 -7.69
N LYS A 285 18.64 14.64 -6.70
CA LYS A 285 18.53 15.36 -5.43
C LYS A 285 18.58 16.88 -5.61
N ASN A 286 19.38 17.36 -6.57
CA ASN A 286 19.52 18.79 -6.87
C ASN A 286 18.49 19.27 -7.91
N SER A 287 17.74 18.36 -8.53
CA SER A 287 16.71 18.69 -9.51
C SER A 287 15.47 19.28 -8.85
N GLY A 288 14.65 19.96 -9.67
CA GLY A 288 13.30 20.31 -9.26
C GLY A 288 12.37 19.09 -9.13
N ALA A 289 12.74 17.90 -9.60
CA ALA A 289 11.88 16.71 -9.52
C ALA A 289 11.76 16.22 -8.08
N PHE A 290 12.88 16.15 -7.36
CA PHE A 290 12.90 15.74 -5.96
C PHE A 290 12.07 16.67 -5.07
N SER A 291 12.28 17.98 -5.16
CA SER A 291 11.51 18.96 -4.38
C SER A 291 10.02 18.92 -4.71
N ARG A 292 9.65 18.83 -5.99
CA ARG A 292 8.24 18.66 -6.40
C ARG A 292 7.61 17.41 -5.81
N LEU A 293 8.33 16.28 -5.79
CA LEU A 293 7.79 15.03 -5.26
C LEU A 293 7.61 15.09 -3.74
N VAL A 294 8.58 15.65 -3.01
CA VAL A 294 8.46 15.91 -1.57
C VAL A 294 7.31 16.87 -1.25
N ASP A 295 7.13 17.93 -2.05
CA ASP A 295 6.02 18.86 -1.89
C ASP A 295 4.66 18.19 -2.14
N LEU A 296 4.57 17.28 -3.11
CA LEU A 296 3.38 16.46 -3.36
C LEU A 296 3.06 15.54 -2.18
N ILE A 297 4.06 14.85 -1.63
CA ILE A 297 3.91 14.01 -0.42
C ILE A 297 3.36 14.86 0.73
N HIS A 298 3.98 15.99 1.03
CA HIS A 298 3.49 16.88 2.08
C HIS A 298 2.08 17.42 1.81
N SER A 299 1.75 17.72 0.55
CA SER A 299 0.41 18.17 0.20
C SER A 299 -0.65 17.10 0.45
N LEU A 300 -0.37 15.85 0.07
CA LEU A 300 -1.27 14.73 0.30
C LEU A 300 -1.47 14.44 1.80
N LEU A 301 -0.41 14.55 2.61
CA LEU A 301 -0.53 14.41 4.06
C LEU A 301 -1.31 15.56 4.71
N ARG A 302 -1.13 16.80 4.24
CA ARG A 302 -1.95 17.94 4.67
C ARG A 302 -3.42 17.76 4.34
N ASP A 303 -3.73 17.25 3.16
CA ASP A 303 -5.11 16.93 2.78
C ASP A 303 -5.69 15.84 3.71
N CYS A 304 -4.90 14.82 4.08
CA CYS A 304 -5.32 13.82 5.06
C CYS A 304 -5.62 14.43 6.43
N ILE A 305 -4.79 15.38 6.90
CA ILE A 305 -5.03 16.13 8.15
C ILE A 305 -6.34 16.92 8.06
N GLN A 306 -6.56 17.64 6.96
CA GLN A 306 -7.78 18.42 6.74
C GLN A 306 -9.03 17.52 6.74
N ILE A 307 -8.95 16.35 6.13
CA ILE A 307 -10.04 15.35 6.17
C ILE A 307 -10.32 14.92 7.62
N CYS A 308 -9.29 14.61 8.41
CA CYS A 308 -9.46 14.26 9.81
C CYS A 308 -10.11 15.41 10.61
N GLU A 309 -9.71 16.65 10.38
CA GLU A 309 -10.29 17.83 11.06
C GLU A 309 -11.76 18.02 10.72
N GLN A 310 -12.12 17.93 9.43
CA GLN A 310 -13.50 18.07 8.95
C GLN A 310 -14.44 16.99 9.53
N ASN A 311 -13.92 15.82 9.87
CA ASN A 311 -14.70 14.70 10.41
C ASN A 311 -14.43 14.45 11.92
N HIS A 312 -13.68 15.34 12.57
CA HIS A 312 -13.30 15.27 13.98
C HIS A 312 -12.59 13.95 14.37
N TRP A 313 -11.70 13.44 13.53
CA TRP A 313 -10.90 12.22 13.75
C TRP A 313 -9.55 12.55 14.40
N GLU A 314 -9.60 13.05 15.65
CA GLU A 314 -8.42 13.59 16.34
C GLU A 314 -7.27 12.58 16.47
N GLU A 315 -7.56 11.32 16.81
CA GLU A 315 -6.52 10.30 16.97
C GLU A 315 -5.84 9.95 15.64
N MET A 316 -6.61 9.83 14.55
CA MET A 316 -6.03 9.62 13.21
C MET A 316 -5.23 10.84 12.75
N LYS A 317 -5.66 12.06 13.08
CA LYS A 317 -4.89 13.28 12.80
C LYS A 317 -3.52 13.23 13.46
N VAL A 318 -3.43 12.80 14.72
CA VAL A 318 -2.14 12.64 15.43
C VAL A 318 -1.22 11.69 14.68
N GLU A 319 -1.74 10.54 14.23
CA GLU A 319 -0.96 9.57 13.45
C GLU A 319 -0.42 10.18 12.14
N ILE A 320 -1.24 10.95 11.40
CA ILE A 320 -0.77 11.63 10.17
C ILE A 320 0.25 12.74 10.47
N VAL A 321 0.08 13.50 11.54
CA VAL A 321 1.05 14.53 11.95
C VAL A 321 2.40 13.89 12.28
N GLN A 322 2.39 12.73 12.96
CA GLN A 322 3.61 11.95 13.20
C GLN A 322 4.25 11.50 11.88
N CYS A 323 3.49 10.92 10.95
CA CYS A 323 3.99 10.57 9.61
C CYS A 323 4.55 11.76 8.83
N SER A 324 3.95 12.96 8.99
CA SER A 324 4.34 14.18 8.28
C SER A 324 5.71 14.73 8.68
N ASN A 325 6.26 14.28 9.82
CA ASN A 325 7.62 14.59 10.23
C ASN A 325 8.63 13.73 9.47
N LEU A 326 8.74 13.96 8.16
CA LEU A 326 9.61 13.19 7.27
C LEU A 326 11.04 13.13 7.80
N GLN A 327 11.58 11.92 7.89
CA GLN A 327 12.96 11.64 8.28
C GLN A 327 13.87 11.73 7.05
N GLY A 328 15.18 11.83 7.24
CA GLY A 328 16.17 11.83 6.13
C GLY A 328 16.20 13.05 5.22
N LEU A 329 15.26 14.00 5.33
CA LEU A 329 15.24 15.23 4.53
C LEU A 329 16.21 16.33 5.00
N LYS A 330 16.85 16.17 6.16
CA LYS A 330 17.87 17.12 6.64
C LYS A 330 19.19 16.85 5.91
N SER A 331 19.52 17.75 4.98
CA SER A 331 20.83 17.84 4.31
C SER A 331 21.94 18.27 5.25
#